data_AF-A0A2D4EQU2-F1
#
_entry.id   AF-A0A2D4EQU2-F1
#
_cell.length_a   1.000
_cell.length_b   1.000
_cell.length_c   1.000
_cell.angle_alpha   90.00
_cell.angle_beta   90.00
_cell.angle_gamma   90.00
#
_symmetry.space_group_name_H-M   'P 1'
#
loop_
_entity.id
_entity.type
_entity.pdbx_description
1 polymer ?
#
loop_
_entity_poly.entity_id
_entity_poly.type
_entity_poly.pdbx_seq_one_letter_code
_entity_poly.pdbx_strand_id
1 'polypeptide(L)'
;MKTLGPTQEMAHRMTHDGYLKLWQLQKPSLSKYDAILVDEAQDCTPAVMDIVLSQTCGVILVGDPHQQIYTFRGAVNSLMNVPHSRIFYLTQSFRFGSEIAYVGATLLDVCKKVRNKILVGNNQESDVSGVGVEGKVARLCRTNQTVFEDAVNVTGGDSPAKIHLLGVSVRRPRKG
;
A
#
# COMPACT_ATOMS: atom_id res chain seq x y z
N MET A 1 39.99 -5.62 -16.15
CA MET A 1 38.52 -5.53 -16.23
C MET A 1 38.05 -6.83 -16.88
N LYS A 2 37.42 -7.76 -16.14
CA LYS A 2 36.99 -9.05 -16.70
C LYS A 2 35.75 -8.82 -17.56
N THR A 3 35.84 -9.15 -18.84
CA THR A 3 34.73 -9.13 -19.78
C THR A 3 33.75 -10.24 -19.40
N LEU A 4 32.53 -9.88 -18.99
CA LEU A 4 31.47 -10.83 -18.67
C LEU A 4 30.85 -11.31 -19.99
N GLY A 5 30.99 -12.59 -20.30
CA GLY A 5 30.28 -13.23 -21.41
C GLY A 5 28.83 -13.54 -21.04
N PRO A 6 27.90 -13.58 -22.01
CA PRO A 6 26.52 -13.97 -21.74
C PRO A 6 26.44 -15.45 -21.33
N THR A 7 25.91 -15.71 -20.14
CA THR A 7 25.66 -17.08 -19.64
C THR A 7 24.33 -17.59 -20.18
N GLN A 8 24.33 -18.77 -20.81
CA GLN A 8 23.12 -19.47 -21.31
C GLN A 8 22.46 -20.39 -20.26
N GLU A 9 22.94 -20.41 -19.00
CA GLU A 9 22.21 -21.09 -17.94
C GLU A 9 20.95 -20.29 -17.58
N MET A 10 19.82 -20.99 -17.42
CA MET A 10 18.52 -20.38 -17.13
C MET A 10 18.66 -19.39 -15.97
N ALA A 11 18.64 -18.09 -16.30
CA ALA A 11 18.66 -17.02 -15.32
C ALA A 11 17.58 -17.34 -14.28
N HIS A 12 18.00 -17.51 -13.03
CA HIS A 12 17.07 -17.54 -11.91
C HIS A 12 16.09 -16.38 -12.11
N ARG A 13 14.79 -16.68 -12.17
CA ARG A 13 13.76 -15.69 -12.50
C ARG A 13 13.98 -14.43 -11.67
N MET A 14 14.41 -13.35 -12.33
CA MET A 14 14.68 -12.09 -11.66
C MET A 14 13.36 -11.54 -11.12
N THR A 15 13.34 -11.20 -9.83
CA THR A 15 12.16 -10.60 -9.20
C THR A 15 11.97 -9.18 -9.69
N HIS A 16 10.77 -8.63 -9.50
CA HIS A 16 10.50 -7.22 -9.83
C HIS A 16 11.46 -6.27 -9.12
N ASP A 17 11.74 -6.54 -7.85
CA ASP A 17 12.65 -5.72 -7.06
C ASP A 17 14.12 -5.89 -7.56
N GLY A 18 14.45 -7.05 -8.13
CA GLY A 18 15.78 -7.34 -8.69
C GLY A 18 16.12 -6.48 -9.90
N TYR A 19 15.24 -6.41 -10.91
CA TYR A 19 15.53 -5.56 -12.08
C TYR A 19 15.41 -4.07 -11.74
N LEU A 20 14.52 -3.67 -10.83
CA LEU A 20 14.43 -2.29 -10.37
C LEU A 20 15.71 -1.86 -9.66
N LYS A 21 16.34 -2.77 -8.91
CA LYS A 21 17.65 -2.53 -8.31
C LYS A 21 18.74 -2.36 -9.37
N LEU A 22 18.76 -3.21 -10.40
CA LEU A 22 19.71 -3.06 -11.50
C LEU A 22 19.53 -1.72 -12.23
N TRP A 23 18.28 -1.31 -12.46
CA TRP A 23 17.98 -0.02 -13.05
C TRP A 23 18.46 1.13 -12.17
N GLN A 24 18.21 1.07 -10.85
CA GLN A 24 18.74 2.07 -9.89
C GLN A 24 20.27 2.18 -9.96
N LEU A 25 20.98 1.06 -10.03
CA LEU A 25 22.45 1.05 -10.13
C LEU A 25 22.99 1.64 -11.44
N GLN A 26 22.19 1.63 -12.52
CA GLN A 26 22.55 2.30 -13.78
C GLN A 26 22.45 3.83 -13.70
N LYS A 27 21.96 4.39 -12.58
CA LYS A 27 21.76 5.83 -12.37
C LYS A 27 20.97 6.47 -13.52
N PRO A 28 19.72 6.06 -13.72
CA PRO A 28 18.96 6.48 -14.88
C PRO A 28 18.66 7.98 -14.79
N SER A 29 18.70 8.64 -15.95
CA SER A 29 18.31 10.04 -16.06
C SER A 29 16.92 10.15 -16.67
N LEU A 30 16.03 10.78 -15.93
CA LEU A 30 14.67 11.13 -16.33
C LEU A 30 14.57 12.63 -16.68
N SER A 31 15.70 13.25 -17.08
CA SER A 31 15.83 14.68 -17.38
C SER A 31 14.91 15.20 -18.49
N LYS A 32 14.35 14.31 -19.31
CA LYS A 32 13.35 14.65 -20.34
C LYS A 32 11.97 15.00 -19.77
N TYR A 33 11.73 14.83 -18.48
CA TYR A 33 10.47 15.13 -17.82
C TYR A 33 10.62 16.33 -16.90
N ASP A 34 9.64 17.22 -16.90
CA ASP A 34 9.61 18.38 -16.00
C ASP A 34 9.17 18.02 -14.58
N ALA A 35 8.41 16.93 -14.43
CA ALA A 35 7.95 16.45 -13.13
C ALA A 35 7.75 14.93 -13.08
N ILE A 36 7.84 14.38 -11.87
CA ILE A 36 7.54 12.99 -11.51
C ILE A 36 6.51 12.99 -10.40
N LEU A 37 5.40 12.29 -10.65
CA LEU A 37 4.33 12.10 -9.68
C LEU A 37 4.36 10.63 -9.24
N VAL A 38 4.53 10.41 -7.93
CA VAL A 38 4.54 9.08 -7.34
C VAL A 38 3.32 8.94 -6.45
N ASP A 39 2.46 8.00 -6.79
CA ASP A 39 1.34 7.59 -5.95
C ASP A 39 1.75 6.42 -5.04
N GLU A 40 1.05 6.24 -3.93
CA GLU A 40 1.34 5.24 -2.90
C GLU A 40 2.82 5.20 -2.48
N ALA A 41 3.43 6.39 -2.34
CA ALA A 41 4.86 6.54 -2.12
C ALA A 41 5.36 5.86 -0.83
N GLN A 42 4.49 5.63 0.16
CA GLN A 42 4.82 4.85 1.36
C GLN A 42 5.20 3.40 1.07
N ASP A 43 4.75 2.84 -0.05
CA ASP A 43 5.01 1.45 -0.44
C ASP A 43 6.17 1.33 -1.46
N CYS A 44 6.82 2.45 -1.80
CA CYS A 44 8.02 2.44 -2.64
C CYS A 44 9.19 1.76 -1.92
N THR A 45 9.93 0.93 -2.66
CA THR A 45 11.19 0.38 -2.17
C THR A 45 12.27 1.47 -2.15
N PRO A 46 13.30 1.35 -1.30
CA PRO A 46 14.42 2.31 -1.29
C PRO A 46 15.08 2.49 -2.65
N ALA A 47 15.12 1.45 -3.49
CA ALA A 47 15.68 1.54 -4.85
C ALA A 47 14.85 2.45 -5.76
N VAL A 48 13.52 2.33 -5.72
CA VAL A 48 12.62 3.21 -6.50
C VAL A 48 12.72 4.64 -5.99
N MET A 49 12.72 4.82 -4.67
CA MET A 49 12.82 6.15 -4.07
C MET A 49 14.15 6.83 -4.43
N ASP A 50 15.28 6.10 -4.43
CA ASP A 50 16.57 6.63 -4.85
C ASP A 50 16.58 7.05 -6.34
N ILE A 51 15.94 6.28 -7.22
CA ILE A 51 15.76 6.68 -8.62
C ILE A 51 14.98 7.99 -8.69
N VAL A 52 13.85 8.11 -7.99
CA VAL A 52 12.99 9.30 -8.06
C VAL A 52 13.68 10.54 -7.50
N LEU A 53 14.33 10.43 -6.34
CA LEU A 53 14.94 11.56 -5.64
C LEU A 53 16.26 12.04 -6.24
N SER A 54 16.91 11.21 -7.06
CA SER A 54 18.12 11.60 -7.79
C SER A 54 17.85 12.43 -9.05
N GLN A 55 16.57 12.63 -9.40
CA GLN A 55 16.19 13.40 -10.60
C GLN A 55 16.24 14.91 -10.33
N THR A 56 16.56 15.68 -11.37
CA THR A 56 16.68 17.14 -11.28
C THR A 56 15.36 17.89 -11.47
N CYS A 57 14.28 17.16 -11.79
CA CYS A 57 12.97 17.72 -12.08
C CYS A 57 12.06 17.78 -10.84
N GLY A 58 10.86 18.37 -10.98
CA GLY A 58 9.92 18.47 -9.87
C GLY A 58 9.44 17.10 -9.42
N VAL A 59 9.42 16.83 -8.11
CA VAL A 59 8.91 15.56 -7.57
C VAL A 59 7.71 15.82 -6.67
N ILE A 60 6.60 15.12 -6.94
CA ILE A 60 5.39 15.13 -6.10
C ILE A 60 5.17 13.70 -5.61
N LEU A 61 5.20 13.53 -4.29
CA LEU A 61 4.93 12.25 -3.64
C LEU A 61 3.58 12.33 -2.96
N VAL A 62 2.69 11.38 -3.28
CA VAL A 62 1.37 11.21 -2.68
C VAL A 62 1.33 9.86 -1.99
N GLY A 63 0.72 9.83 -0.81
CA GLY A 63 0.54 8.60 -0.05
C GLY A 63 0.21 8.84 1.40
N ASP A 64 -0.03 7.76 2.13
CA ASP A 64 -0.35 7.79 3.57
C ASP A 64 0.66 6.93 4.35
N PRO A 65 1.53 7.54 5.18
CA PRO A 65 2.51 6.81 5.99
C PRO A 65 1.86 5.81 6.98
N HIS A 66 0.57 5.95 7.26
CA HIS A 66 -0.18 5.08 8.15
C HIS A 66 -0.93 3.95 7.44
N GLN A 67 -0.92 3.89 6.10
CA GLN A 67 -1.55 2.81 5.31
C GLN A 67 -0.53 1.89 4.63
N GLN A 68 0.72 1.87 5.10
CA GLN A 68 1.74 0.98 4.55
C GLN A 68 1.40 -0.49 4.82
N ILE A 69 1.25 -1.28 3.75
CA ILE A 69 0.92 -2.72 3.83
C ILE A 69 1.92 -3.61 3.07
N TYR A 70 2.84 -3.05 2.30
CA TYR A 70 3.83 -3.80 1.50
C TYR A 70 5.21 -3.94 2.14
N THR A 71 5.33 -3.83 3.47
CA THR A 71 6.61 -3.98 4.21
C THR A 71 7.35 -5.29 3.92
N PHE A 72 6.62 -6.36 3.60
CA PHE A 72 7.20 -7.65 3.21
C PHE A 72 8.00 -7.62 1.90
N ARG A 73 7.84 -6.57 1.07
CA ARG A 73 8.65 -6.32 -0.14
C ARG A 73 9.90 -5.47 0.13
N GLY A 74 10.18 -5.17 1.39
CA GLY A 74 11.24 -4.23 1.76
C GLY A 74 10.87 -2.77 1.48
N ALA A 75 9.58 -2.46 1.29
CA ALA A 75 9.10 -1.09 1.32
C ALA A 75 9.36 -0.50 2.71
N VAL A 76 10.01 0.66 2.74
CA VAL A 76 10.27 1.43 3.95
C VAL A 76 9.43 2.68 3.86
N ASN A 77 8.80 3.10 4.97
CA ASN A 77 8.00 4.32 5.00
C ASN A 77 8.89 5.53 4.73
N SER A 78 9.01 5.84 3.44
CA SER A 78 9.89 6.85 2.88
C SER A 78 9.32 8.24 3.11
N LEU A 79 8.00 8.39 3.06
CA LEU A 79 7.30 9.68 3.22
C LEU A 79 7.69 10.44 4.49
N MET A 80 8.04 9.75 5.58
CA MET A 80 8.45 10.39 6.83
C MET A 80 9.88 10.95 6.81
N ASN A 81 10.76 10.40 5.97
CA ASN A 81 12.20 10.66 6.00
C ASN A 81 12.73 11.31 4.71
N VAL A 82 11.88 11.43 3.69
CA VAL A 82 12.26 12.01 2.41
C VAL A 82 12.35 13.54 2.52
N PRO A 83 13.45 14.16 2.01
CA PRO A 83 13.54 15.61 1.91
C PRO A 83 12.37 16.17 1.10
N HIS A 84 11.70 17.18 1.64
CA HIS A 84 10.55 17.82 1.00
C HIS A 84 10.66 19.33 1.13
N SER A 85 10.28 20.04 0.07
CA SER A 85 10.18 21.50 0.10
C SER A 85 8.87 21.98 0.73
N ARG A 86 7.79 21.21 0.55
CA ARG A 86 6.45 21.50 1.09
C ARG A 86 5.74 20.19 1.44
N ILE A 87 4.93 20.21 2.51
CA ILE A 87 4.01 19.13 2.85
C ILE A 87 2.59 19.70 2.88
N PHE A 88 1.66 18.97 2.27
CA PHE A 88 0.24 19.24 2.35
C PHE A 88 -0.48 18.04 2.96
N TYR A 89 -1.37 18.30 3.92
CA TYR A 89 -2.17 17.25 4.57
C TYR A 89 -3.60 17.32 4.05
N LEU A 90 -4.04 16.25 3.39
CA LEU A 90 -5.43 16.08 2.98
C LEU A 90 -6.18 15.37 4.09
N THR A 91 -6.83 16.16 4.96
CA THR A 91 -7.52 15.66 6.16
C THR A 91 -8.98 15.30 5.91
N GLN A 92 -9.60 15.88 4.88
CA GLN A 92 -11.00 15.66 4.54
C GLN A 92 -11.17 14.39 3.69
N SER A 93 -11.92 13.43 4.23
CA SER A 93 -12.37 12.25 3.51
C SER A 93 -13.61 12.56 2.68
N PHE A 94 -13.66 12.01 1.47
CA PHE A 94 -14.86 11.99 0.62
C PHE A 94 -15.55 10.62 0.63
N ARG A 95 -15.00 9.64 1.38
CA ARG A 95 -15.45 8.24 1.35
C ARG A 95 -16.41 7.89 2.48
N PHE A 96 -16.34 8.60 3.60
CA PHE A 96 -17.07 8.28 4.84
C PHE A 96 -17.41 9.52 5.65
N GLY A 97 -18.49 9.38 6.41
CA GLY A 97 -19.01 10.39 7.33
C GLY A 97 -18.21 10.52 8.62
N SER A 98 -18.71 11.39 9.50
CA SER A 98 -18.06 11.76 10.76
C SER A 98 -17.87 10.57 11.73
N GLU A 99 -18.79 9.61 11.77
CA GLU A 99 -18.68 8.48 12.71
C GLU A 99 -17.47 7.59 12.40
N ILE A 100 -17.32 7.17 11.15
CA ILE A 100 -16.16 6.39 10.70
C ILE A 100 -14.87 7.21 10.84
N ALA A 101 -14.91 8.50 10.51
CA ALA A 101 -13.76 9.37 10.66
C ALA A 101 -13.29 9.49 12.12
N TYR A 102 -14.23 9.58 13.06
CA TYR A 102 -13.95 9.63 14.49
C TYR A 102 -13.26 8.34 14.98
N VAL A 103 -13.79 7.17 14.59
CA VAL A 103 -13.16 5.88 14.92
C VAL A 103 -11.76 5.79 14.30
N GLY A 104 -11.61 6.15 13.02
CA GLY A 104 -10.31 6.16 12.34
C GLY A 104 -9.29 7.09 13.01
N ALA A 105 -9.69 8.31 13.35
CA ALA A 105 -8.85 9.27 14.06
C ALA A 105 -8.45 8.75 15.45
N THR A 106 -9.38 8.12 16.18
CA THR A 106 -9.11 7.53 17.49
C THR A 106 -8.08 6.41 17.39
N LEU A 107 -8.19 5.53 16.38
CA LEU A 107 -7.20 4.48 16.14
C LEU A 107 -5.81 5.06 15.80
N LEU A 108 -5.77 6.14 15.01
CA LEU A 108 -4.52 6.84 14.69
C LEU A 108 -3.87 7.46 15.94
N ASP A 109 -4.64 8.06 16.83
CA ASP A 109 -4.11 8.59 18.10
C ASP A 109 -3.65 7.44 19.02
N VAL A 110 -4.54 6.52 19.37
CA VAL A 110 -4.27 5.49 20.38
C VAL A 110 -3.16 4.53 19.92
N CYS A 111 -3.20 4.07 18.67
CA CYS A 111 -2.26 3.07 18.18
C CYS A 111 -0.98 3.67 17.60
N LYS A 112 -1.04 4.89 17.04
CA LYS A 112 0.09 5.50 16.30
C LYS A 112 0.55 6.85 16.85
N LYS A 113 -0.09 7.36 17.92
CA LYS A 113 0.23 8.64 18.58
C LYS A 113 0.13 9.84 17.63
N VAL A 114 -0.75 9.75 16.64
CA VAL A 114 -0.98 10.82 15.66
C VAL A 114 -2.07 11.74 16.19
N ARG A 115 -1.67 12.88 16.77
CA ARG A 115 -2.60 13.82 17.45
C ARG A 115 -2.88 15.11 16.69
N ASN A 116 -1.95 15.52 15.83
CA ASN A 116 -1.98 16.83 15.18
C ASN A 116 -2.48 16.77 13.73
N LYS A 117 -3.03 15.62 13.31
CA LYS A 117 -3.52 15.38 11.94
C LYS A 117 -4.89 14.73 12.07
N ILE A 118 -5.94 15.56 12.07
CA ILE A 118 -7.30 15.11 12.29
C ILE A 118 -7.87 14.57 10.99
N LEU A 119 -8.29 13.31 10.97
CA LEU A 119 -9.08 12.75 9.89
C LEU A 119 -10.52 13.27 10.01
N VAL A 120 -11.01 13.95 8.99
CA VAL A 120 -12.34 14.58 8.98
C VAL A 120 -13.22 13.84 7.99
N GLY A 121 -14.39 13.39 8.45
CA GLY A 121 -15.43 12.79 7.61
C GLY A 121 -16.20 13.85 6.84
N ASN A 122 -16.81 13.49 5.72
CA ASN A 122 -17.74 14.40 5.04
C ASN A 122 -19.12 14.39 5.70
N ASN A 123 -20.08 15.09 5.10
CA ASN A 123 -21.45 15.22 5.62
C ASN A 123 -22.35 14.02 5.26
N GLN A 124 -21.80 12.90 4.80
CA GLN A 124 -22.60 11.74 4.46
C GLN A 124 -22.91 10.91 5.72
N GLU A 125 -24.02 10.18 5.70
CA GLU A 125 -24.33 9.23 6.77
C GLU A 125 -23.31 8.07 6.77
N SER A 126 -22.90 7.66 7.96
CA SER A 126 -21.99 6.54 8.16
C SER A 126 -22.39 5.81 9.43
N ASP A 127 -22.30 4.48 9.41
CA ASP A 127 -22.60 3.64 10.57
C ASP A 127 -21.36 2.81 10.95
N VAL A 128 -21.11 2.72 12.26
CA VAL A 128 -20.06 1.87 12.84
C VAL A 128 -20.63 0.75 13.73
N SER A 129 -21.95 0.73 13.94
CA SER A 129 -22.62 -0.26 14.80
C SER A 129 -22.77 -1.61 14.11
N GLY A 130 -22.90 -1.63 12.77
CA GLY A 130 -23.14 -2.84 12.01
C GLY A 130 -24.55 -3.42 12.24
N VAL A 131 -25.46 -2.64 12.80
CA VAL A 131 -26.85 -3.04 13.02
C VAL A 131 -27.67 -2.75 11.77
N GLY A 132 -28.49 -3.71 11.34
CA GLY A 132 -29.37 -3.54 10.18
C GLY A 132 -28.64 -3.55 8.83
N VAL A 133 -27.48 -4.22 8.75
CA VAL A 133 -26.77 -4.39 7.48
C VAL A 133 -27.58 -5.28 6.54
N GLU A 134 -28.17 -4.68 5.52
CA GLU A 134 -28.88 -5.36 4.44
C GLU A 134 -28.02 -5.42 3.16
N GLY A 135 -28.19 -6.48 2.38
CA GLY A 135 -27.54 -6.63 1.07
C GLY A 135 -26.17 -7.31 1.10
N LYS A 136 -25.26 -6.88 0.21
CA LYS A 136 -23.95 -7.53 0.00
C LYS A 136 -22.95 -7.09 1.06
N VAL A 137 -22.39 -8.04 1.78
CA VAL A 137 -21.40 -7.80 2.83
C VAL A 137 -20.00 -8.15 2.33
N ALA A 138 -19.04 -7.25 2.57
CA ALA A 138 -17.62 -7.54 2.41
C ALA A 138 -17.00 -7.86 3.77
N ARG A 139 -16.36 -9.04 3.88
CA ARG A 139 -15.64 -9.47 5.09
C ARG A 139 -14.15 -9.29 4.87
N LEU A 140 -13.50 -8.49 5.71
CA LEU A 140 -12.05 -8.25 5.64
C LEU A 140 -11.34 -9.14 6.66
N CYS A 141 -10.48 -10.03 6.17
CA CYS A 141 -9.78 -11.00 6.99
C CYS A 141 -8.27 -10.78 6.93
N ARG A 142 -7.56 -11.02 8.04
CA ARG A 142 -6.10 -10.83 8.12
C ARG A 142 -5.33 -11.98 7.48
N THR A 143 -5.85 -13.20 7.50
CA THR A 143 -5.15 -14.39 7.02
C THR A 143 -6.02 -15.20 6.06
N ASN A 144 -5.38 -15.95 5.16
CA ASN A 144 -6.09 -16.86 4.26
C ASN A 144 -6.91 -17.90 5.06
N GLN A 145 -6.39 -18.37 6.19
CA GLN A 145 -7.13 -19.27 7.07
C GLN A 145 -8.47 -18.66 7.49
N THR A 146 -8.46 -17.42 8.00
CA THR A 146 -9.70 -16.73 8.39
C THR A 146 -10.64 -16.47 7.22
N VAL A 147 -10.11 -16.25 6.00
CA VAL A 147 -10.94 -16.15 4.79
C VAL A 147 -11.68 -17.47 4.52
N PHE A 148 -10.98 -18.61 4.65
CA PHE A 148 -11.58 -19.92 4.44
C PHE A 148 -12.60 -20.28 5.55
N GLU A 149 -12.27 -19.99 6.81
CA GLU A 149 -13.19 -20.18 7.94
C GLU A 149 -14.47 -19.36 7.75
N ASP A 150 -14.36 -18.07 7.43
CA ASP A 150 -15.51 -17.22 7.16
C ASP A 150 -16.33 -17.71 5.95
N ALA A 151 -15.65 -18.14 4.87
CA ALA A 151 -16.30 -18.69 3.68
C ALA A 151 -17.12 -19.96 4.00
N VAL A 152 -16.56 -20.87 4.80
CA VAL A 152 -17.29 -22.07 5.25
C VAL A 152 -18.49 -21.66 6.12
N ASN A 153 -18.30 -20.74 7.07
CA ASN A 153 -19.38 -20.30 7.95
C ASN A 153 -20.58 -19.69 7.19
N VAL A 154 -20.33 -18.89 6.15
CA VAL A 154 -21.42 -18.27 5.36
C VAL A 154 -22.04 -19.19 4.30
N THR A 155 -21.36 -20.28 3.94
CA THR A 155 -21.86 -21.27 2.96
C THR A 155 -22.45 -22.51 3.61
N GLY A 156 -22.17 -22.78 4.89
CA GLY A 156 -22.58 -23.98 5.60
C GLY A 156 -23.98 -23.94 6.24
N GLY A 157 -24.69 -22.82 6.19
CA GLY A 157 -26.04 -22.69 6.76
C GLY A 157 -27.17 -23.13 5.81
N ASP A 158 -28.41 -23.11 6.31
CA ASP A 158 -29.63 -23.54 5.59
C ASP A 158 -29.90 -22.78 4.28
N SER A 159 -29.28 -21.61 4.10
CA SER A 159 -29.32 -20.80 2.88
C SER A 159 -27.90 -20.40 2.48
N PRO A 160 -27.18 -21.22 1.69
CA PRO A 160 -25.79 -20.97 1.33
C PRO A 160 -25.65 -19.66 0.53
N ALA A 161 -24.82 -18.75 1.03
CA ALA A 161 -24.55 -17.50 0.34
C ALA A 161 -23.62 -17.69 -0.86
N LYS A 162 -23.85 -16.95 -1.95
CA LYS A 162 -22.87 -16.85 -3.04
C LYS A 162 -21.69 -15.99 -2.62
N ILE A 163 -20.51 -16.58 -2.53
CA ILE A 163 -19.28 -15.89 -2.10
C ILE A 163 -18.36 -15.57 -3.28
N HIS A 164 -17.60 -14.49 -3.13
CA HIS A 164 -16.51 -14.10 -4.02
C HIS A 164 -15.27 -13.85 -3.18
N LEU A 165 -14.15 -14.50 -3.51
CA LEU A 165 -12.89 -14.32 -2.82
C LEU A 165 -12.01 -13.34 -3.60
N LEU A 166 -11.57 -12.30 -2.93
CA LEU A 166 -10.60 -11.34 -3.46
C LEU A 166 -9.30 -11.49 -2.66
N GLY A 167 -8.19 -11.70 -3.36
CA GLY A 167 -6.89 -11.86 -2.74
C GLY A 167 -5.78 -11.36 -3.65
N VAL A 168 -4.72 -10.83 -3.05
CA VAL A 168 -3.51 -10.44 -3.76
C VAL A 168 -2.56 -11.64 -3.75
N SER A 169 -2.30 -12.23 -4.91
CA SER A 169 -1.33 -13.32 -5.01
C SER A 169 0.08 -12.77 -4.87
N VAL A 170 0.74 -13.09 -3.75
CA VAL A 170 2.13 -12.76 -3.52
C VAL A 170 2.91 -14.06 -3.35
N ARG A 171 3.74 -14.40 -4.33
CA ARG A 171 4.67 -15.53 -4.21
C ARG A 171 5.74 -15.18 -3.18
N ARG A 172 5.64 -15.74 -1.97
CA ARG A 172 6.79 -15.77 -1.06
C ARG A 172 7.85 -16.70 -1.66
N PRO A 173 9.14 -16.31 -1.69
CA PRO A 173 10.19 -17.25 -2.03
C PRO A 173 10.14 -18.41 -1.03
N ARG A 174 10.12 -19.64 -1.54
CA ARG A 174 10.28 -20.83 -0.69
C ARG A 174 11.62 -20.66 0.02
N LYS A 175 11.63 -20.63 1.35
CA LYS A 175 12.85 -20.90 2.10
C LYS A 175 13.23 -22.34 1.77
N GLY A 176 14.34 -22.51 1.06
CA GLY A 176 15.01 -23.81 0.89
C GLY A 176 15.67 -24.23 2.19
#